data_AF-A0A258EQL0-F1
#
_entry.id   AF-A0A258EQL0-F1
#
_cell.length_a   1.000
_cell.length_b   1.000
_cell.length_c   1.000
_cell.angle_alpha   90.00
_cell.angle_beta   90.00
_cell.angle_gamma   90.00
#
_symmetry.space_group_name_H-M   'P 1'
#
loop_
_entity.id
_entity.type
_entity.pdbx_description
1 polymer ?
#
loop_
_entity_poly.entity_id
_entity_poly.type
_entity_poly.pdbx_seq_one_letter_code
_entity_poly.pdbx_strand_id
1 'polypeptide(L)'
;MRTLAIFFLNVIQNTLGITFGWLLKPKTKRNSYKALSDVEKVKYLEKRRQYKGYKRQWLYFRCREEGLLETYHKLFKTEVDEQDSGIKFSFGKYQGEFVEDIWESDREYINWLSRQKWLAQYLDESDMIHELLHLEEENQSQG
;
A
#
# COMPACT_ATOMS: atom_id res chain seq x y z
N MET A 1 43.75 -26.58 -38.33
CA MET A 1 43.13 -27.22 -37.15
C MET A 1 43.35 -26.39 -35.87
N ARG A 2 42.81 -25.17 -35.80
CA ARG A 2 42.95 -24.29 -34.61
C ARG A 2 41.67 -23.55 -34.22
N THR A 3 40.64 -23.57 -35.07
CA THR A 3 39.34 -22.92 -34.84
C THR A 3 38.34 -23.77 -34.06
N LEU A 4 38.50 -25.10 -34.05
CA LEU A 4 37.66 -26.00 -33.24
C LEU A 4 38.02 -25.94 -31.75
N ALA A 5 39.27 -25.65 -31.39
CA ALA A 5 39.72 -25.63 -29.99
C ALA A 5 39.15 -24.46 -29.16
N ILE A 6 38.82 -23.33 -29.80
CA ILE A 6 38.28 -22.14 -29.12
C ILE A 6 36.80 -22.33 -28.77
N PHE A 7 36.05 -23.06 -29.61
CA PHE A 7 34.65 -23.36 -29.34
C PHE A 7 34.47 -24.28 -28.12
N PHE A 8 35.36 -25.26 -27.94
CA PHE A 8 35.31 -26.14 -26.77
C PHE A 8 35.73 -25.43 -25.47
N LEU A 9 36.62 -24.43 -25.52
CA LEU A 9 37.03 -23.69 -24.32
C LEU A 9 35.90 -22.83 -23.74
N ASN A 10 35.11 -22.15 -24.59
CA ASN A 10 33.98 -21.33 -24.16
C ASN A 10 32.78 -22.15 -23.65
N VAL A 11 32.59 -23.37 -24.15
CA VAL A 11 31.52 -24.27 -23.68
C VAL A 11 31.86 -24.85 -22.30
N ILE A 12 33.14 -25.12 -22.02
CA ILE A 12 33.57 -25.63 -20.72
C ILE A 12 33.47 -24.55 -19.62
N GLN A 13 33.77 -23.28 -19.93
CA GLN A 13 33.59 -22.19 -18.96
C GLN A 13 32.11 -21.92 -18.62
N ASN A 14 31.19 -22.11 -19.56
CA ASN A 14 29.75 -21.94 -19.33
C ASN A 14 29.09 -23.14 -18.63
N THR A 15 29.72 -24.32 -18.59
CA THR A 15 29.15 -25.53 -17.98
C THR A 15 29.67 -25.77 -16.55
N LEU A 16 30.91 -25.37 -16.25
CA LEU A 16 31.49 -25.51 -14.90
C LEU A 16 31.08 -24.38 -13.93
N GLY A 17 30.72 -23.20 -14.43
CA GLY A 17 30.20 -22.10 -13.60
C GLY A 17 28.79 -22.35 -13.05
N ILE A 18 28.03 -23.26 -13.66
CA ILE A 18 26.61 -23.49 -13.34
C ILE A 18 26.41 -24.69 -12.39
N THR A 19 27.39 -25.59 -12.28
CA THR A 19 27.27 -26.80 -11.45
C THR A 19 27.80 -26.65 -10.02
N PHE A 20 28.64 -25.64 -9.73
CA PHE A 20 29.14 -25.37 -8.36
C PHE A 20 28.47 -24.20 -7.63
N GLY A 21 27.66 -23.38 -8.32
CA GLY A 21 26.91 -22.27 -7.70
C GLY A 21 25.84 -22.74 -6.68
N TRP A 22 25.48 -24.02 -6.70
CA TRP A 22 24.59 -24.63 -5.71
C TRP A 22 25.34 -25.10 -4.44
N LEU A 23 26.63 -25.42 -4.54
CA LEU A 23 27.44 -25.94 -3.44
C LEU A 23 27.92 -24.84 -2.47
N LEU A 24 27.94 -23.58 -2.93
CA LEU A 24 28.25 -22.39 -2.14
C LEU A 24 27.02 -21.53 -1.87
N LYS A 25 25.83 -22.13 -1.68
CA LYS A 25 24.78 -21.43 -0.93
C LYS A 25 25.17 -21.50 0.54
N PRO A 26 25.66 -20.42 1.18
CA PRO A 26 25.74 -20.44 2.63
C PRO A 26 24.34 -20.77 3.13
N LYS A 27 24.21 -21.78 4.00
CA LYS A 27 22.99 -21.99 4.78
C LYS A 27 22.76 -20.70 5.56
N THR A 28 22.02 -19.78 4.96
CA THR A 28 21.80 -18.47 5.56
C THR A 28 21.03 -18.70 6.84
N LYS A 29 21.57 -18.09 7.88
CA LYS A 29 21.21 -18.21 9.28
C LYS A 29 19.70 -18.07 9.45
N ARG A 30 18.97 -19.18 9.49
CA ARG A 30 17.54 -19.19 9.86
C ARG A 30 17.34 -18.58 11.26
N ASN A 31 18.39 -18.63 12.10
CA ASN A 31 18.46 -18.01 13.41
C ASN A 31 18.70 -16.49 13.39
N SER A 32 19.18 -15.89 12.29
CA SER A 32 19.43 -14.44 12.27
C SER A 32 18.14 -13.65 12.14
N TYR A 33 17.13 -14.14 11.39
CA TYR A 33 15.85 -13.43 11.26
C TYR A 33 15.10 -13.29 12.58
N LYS A 34 15.12 -14.34 13.40
CA LYS A 34 14.51 -14.30 14.74
C LYS A 34 15.28 -13.40 15.72
N ALA A 35 16.59 -13.25 15.51
CA ALA A 35 17.46 -12.39 16.34
C ALA A 35 17.49 -10.92 15.89
N LEU A 36 16.87 -10.58 14.75
CA LEU A 36 16.80 -9.20 14.24
C LEU A 36 15.81 -8.37 15.07
N SER A 37 16.05 -7.06 15.12
CA SER A 37 15.08 -6.12 15.71
C SER A 37 13.80 -6.08 14.87
N ASP A 38 12.69 -5.71 15.49
CA ASP A 38 11.38 -5.70 14.82
C ASP A 38 11.34 -4.73 13.64
N VAL A 39 12.06 -3.60 13.74
CA VAL A 39 12.25 -2.63 12.64
C VAL A 39 12.97 -3.27 11.46
N GLU A 40 14.04 -4.00 11.70
CA GLU A 40 14.81 -4.66 10.64
C GLU A 40 14.04 -5.82 10.01
N LYS A 41 13.23 -6.54 10.79
CA LYS A 41 12.33 -7.57 10.27
C LYS A 41 11.33 -6.99 9.27
N VAL A 42 10.71 -5.86 9.60
CA VAL A 42 9.76 -5.17 8.72
C VAL A 42 10.47 -4.68 7.45
N LYS A 43 11.64 -4.04 7.57
CA LYS A 43 12.47 -3.62 6.40
C LYS A 43 12.88 -4.80 5.52
N TYR A 44 13.22 -5.94 6.13
CA TYR A 44 13.53 -7.16 5.40
C TYR A 44 12.33 -7.70 4.61
N LEU A 45 11.14 -7.71 5.22
CA LEU A 45 9.91 -8.12 4.56
C LEU A 45 9.56 -7.19 3.39
N GLU A 46 9.76 -5.88 3.54
CA GLU A 46 9.54 -4.92 2.46
C GLU A 46 10.51 -5.14 1.29
N LYS A 47 11.80 -5.33 1.57
CA LYS A 47 12.79 -5.68 0.53
C LYS A 47 12.44 -6.98 -0.20
N ARG A 48 11.93 -7.96 0.53
CA ARG A 48 11.45 -9.23 -0.03
C ARG A 48 10.20 -9.03 -0.90
N ARG A 49 9.28 -8.16 -0.48
CA ARG A 49 8.08 -7.77 -1.24
C ARG A 49 8.49 -7.19 -2.60
N GLN A 50 9.40 -6.23 -2.61
CA GLN A 50 9.90 -5.58 -3.82
C GLN A 50 10.60 -6.57 -4.76
N TYR A 51 11.50 -7.40 -4.23
CA TYR A 51 12.22 -8.41 -5.01
C TYR A 51 11.28 -9.45 -5.66
N LYS A 52 10.16 -9.78 -5.01
CA LYS A 52 9.18 -10.75 -5.51
C LYS A 52 8.00 -10.11 -6.25
N GLY A 53 7.90 -8.78 -6.30
CA GLY A 53 6.79 -8.07 -6.92
C GLY A 53 5.45 -8.27 -6.19
N TYR A 54 5.45 -8.51 -4.88
CA TYR A 54 4.21 -8.67 -4.11
C TYR A 54 3.46 -7.33 -3.93
N LYS A 55 2.13 -7.38 -3.90
CA LYS A 55 1.25 -6.21 -3.65
C LYS A 55 1.52 -5.59 -2.27
N ARG A 56 1.26 -4.29 -2.08
CA ARG A 56 1.49 -3.57 -0.80
C ARG A 56 0.75 -4.21 0.39
N GLN A 57 -0.48 -4.68 0.16
CA GLN A 57 -1.29 -5.42 1.14
C GLN A 57 -0.59 -6.67 1.70
N TRP A 58 0.29 -7.31 0.93
CA TRP A 58 1.02 -8.49 1.38
C TRP A 58 1.91 -8.20 2.59
N LEU A 59 2.58 -7.05 2.60
CA LEU A 59 3.45 -6.68 3.72
C LEU A 59 2.62 -6.49 5.00
N TYR A 60 1.45 -5.85 4.90
CA TYR A 60 0.53 -5.65 6.02
C TYR A 60 0.13 -6.99 6.66
N PHE A 61 -0.36 -7.94 5.84
CA PHE A 61 -0.77 -9.25 6.35
C PHE A 61 0.40 -10.04 6.96
N ARG A 62 1.59 -9.99 6.34
CA ARG A 62 2.78 -10.65 6.90
C ARG A 62 3.26 -10.03 8.20
N CYS A 63 3.24 -8.70 8.33
CA CYS A 63 3.57 -8.03 9.59
C CYS A 63 2.55 -8.35 10.68
N ARG A 64 1.26 -8.49 10.34
CA ARG A 64 0.21 -8.92 11.28
C ARG A 64 0.47 -10.34 11.81
N GLU A 65 0.78 -11.29 10.94
CA GLU A 65 1.07 -12.69 11.32
C GLU A 65 2.31 -12.81 12.22
N GLU A 66 3.33 -12.00 11.98
CA GLU A 66 4.59 -12.02 12.76
C GLU A 66 4.53 -11.14 14.02
N GLY A 67 3.40 -10.47 14.30
CA GLY A 67 3.23 -9.57 15.45
C GLY A 67 3.98 -8.22 15.31
N LEU A 68 4.40 -7.86 14.11
CA LEU A 68 5.20 -6.66 13.81
C LEU A 68 4.35 -5.45 13.39
N LEU A 69 3.04 -5.49 13.66
CA LEU A 69 2.08 -4.54 13.12
C LEU A 69 2.31 -3.11 13.65
N GLU A 70 2.63 -2.96 14.92
CA GLU A 70 2.93 -1.65 15.53
C GLU A 70 4.16 -1.00 14.90
N THR A 71 5.21 -1.79 14.69
CA THR A 71 6.44 -1.32 14.02
C THR A 71 6.20 -0.99 12.56
N TYR A 72 5.36 -1.77 11.87
CA TYR A 72 4.91 -1.47 10.52
C TYR A 72 4.18 -0.12 10.46
N HIS A 73 3.23 0.13 11.36
CA HIS A 73 2.58 1.43 11.44
C HIS A 73 3.58 2.53 11.76
N LYS A 74 4.50 2.37 12.71
CA LYS A 74 5.53 3.36 13.00
C LYS A 74 6.42 3.71 11.80
N LEU A 75 6.70 2.76 10.91
CA LEU A 75 7.57 2.97 9.75
C LEU A 75 6.86 3.50 8.51
N PHE A 76 5.59 3.13 8.32
CA PHE A 76 4.85 3.41 7.09
C PHE A 76 3.64 4.34 7.29
N LYS A 77 3.22 4.59 8.53
CA LYS A 77 2.14 5.56 8.86
C LYS A 77 2.66 7.00 8.81
N THR A 78 3.97 7.22 8.94
CA THR A 78 4.60 8.54 8.72
C THR A 78 4.47 9.04 7.27
N GLU A 79 4.03 8.20 6.32
CA GLU A 79 3.71 8.62 4.94
C GLU A 79 2.19 8.72 4.68
N VAL A 80 1.34 8.48 5.69
CA VAL A 80 -0.13 8.43 5.52
C VAL A 80 -0.87 9.38 6.48
N ASP A 81 -0.21 9.91 7.51
CA ASP A 81 -0.85 10.82 8.47
C ASP A 81 -0.75 12.32 8.12
N GLU A 82 -0.53 12.68 6.84
CA GLU A 82 -0.57 14.10 6.40
C GLU A 82 -0.99 14.31 4.94
N GLN A 83 -1.54 13.29 4.26
CA GLN A 83 -2.00 13.42 2.88
C GLN A 83 -3.47 13.01 2.79
N ASP A 84 -4.36 14.01 2.83
CA ASP A 84 -5.74 13.94 2.36
C ASP A 84 -6.61 12.86 3.02
N SER A 85 -6.88 12.98 4.33
CA SER A 85 -7.88 12.14 5.02
C SER A 85 -9.34 12.54 4.71
N GLY A 86 -9.57 13.36 3.69
CA GLY A 86 -10.91 13.71 3.24
C GLY A 86 -11.40 12.71 2.19
N ILE A 87 -12.72 12.53 2.11
CA ILE A 87 -13.31 11.66 1.09
C ILE A 87 -13.38 12.44 -0.23
N LYS A 88 -12.80 11.90 -1.29
CA LYS A 88 -12.89 12.49 -2.64
C LYS A 88 -14.09 11.95 -3.37
N PHE A 89 -14.81 12.82 -4.08
CA PHE A 89 -15.86 12.38 -4.99
C PHE A 89 -15.31 11.48 -6.09
N SER A 90 -15.90 10.30 -6.26
CA SER A 90 -15.56 9.41 -7.37
C SER A 90 -16.41 9.63 -8.63
N PHE A 91 -17.36 10.56 -8.59
CA PHE A 91 -18.35 10.81 -9.66
C PHE A 91 -18.78 12.28 -9.76
N GLY A 92 -19.54 12.60 -10.81
CA GLY A 92 -20.24 13.88 -10.94
C GLY A 92 -19.34 15.05 -11.32
N LYS A 93 -19.83 16.27 -11.04
CA LYS A 93 -19.17 17.54 -11.40
C LYS A 93 -17.82 17.74 -10.70
N TYR A 94 -17.71 17.24 -9.47
CA TYR A 94 -16.57 17.47 -8.57
C TYR A 94 -15.67 16.24 -8.40
N GLN A 95 -15.63 15.36 -9.40
CA GLN A 95 -14.83 14.15 -9.33
C GLN A 95 -13.36 14.46 -9.04
N GLY A 96 -12.82 13.87 -7.97
CA GLY A 96 -11.45 14.06 -7.50
C GLY A 96 -11.26 15.20 -6.50
N GLU A 97 -12.30 15.99 -6.23
CA GLU A 97 -12.33 17.02 -5.18
C GLU A 97 -12.88 16.46 -3.87
N PHE A 98 -12.55 17.11 -2.75
CA PHE A 98 -12.98 16.70 -1.41
C PHE A 98 -14.43 17.04 -1.14
N VAL A 99 -15.13 16.12 -0.49
CA VAL A 99 -16.50 16.35 -0.04
C VAL A 99 -16.57 17.57 0.89
N GLU A 100 -15.58 17.76 1.76
CA GLU A 100 -15.48 18.91 2.66
C GLU A 100 -15.31 20.24 1.89
N ASP A 101 -14.43 20.28 0.88
CA ASP A 101 -14.21 21.49 0.06
C ASP A 101 -15.48 21.88 -0.71
N ILE A 102 -16.22 20.88 -1.22
CA ILE A 102 -17.50 21.11 -1.91
C ILE A 102 -18.57 21.56 -0.93
N TRP A 103 -18.57 21.04 0.30
CA TRP A 103 -19.47 21.49 1.34
C TRP A 103 -19.26 22.96 1.70
N GLU A 104 -18.02 23.44 1.70
CA GLU A 104 -17.75 24.87 1.93
C GLU A 104 -18.09 25.74 0.71
N SER A 105 -17.87 25.22 -0.50
CA SER A 105 -17.97 25.99 -1.75
C SER A 105 -19.36 25.98 -2.41
N ASP A 106 -20.08 24.85 -2.34
CA ASP A 106 -21.35 24.60 -3.02
C ASP A 106 -22.27 23.67 -2.19
N ARG A 107 -22.82 24.20 -1.10
CA ARG A 107 -23.77 23.48 -0.25
C ARG A 107 -25.04 23.07 -0.96
N GLU A 108 -25.49 23.84 -1.96
CA GLU A 108 -26.71 23.52 -2.70
C GLU A 108 -26.53 22.22 -3.48
N TYR A 109 -25.35 22.00 -4.05
CA TYR A 109 -25.00 20.74 -4.70
C TYR A 109 -25.06 19.55 -3.73
N ILE A 110 -24.48 19.67 -2.53
CA ILE A 110 -24.51 18.58 -1.53
C ILE A 110 -25.95 18.29 -1.06
N ASN A 111 -26.75 19.33 -0.83
CA ASN A 111 -28.16 19.20 -0.46
C ASN A 111 -29.03 18.58 -1.56
N TRP A 112 -28.74 18.89 -2.82
CA TRP A 112 -29.39 18.22 -3.94
C TRP A 112 -28.94 16.75 -4.04
N LEU A 113 -27.65 16.49 -3.81
CA LEU A 113 -27.04 15.19 -3.94
C LEU A 113 -27.55 14.21 -2.87
N SER A 114 -27.74 14.65 -1.63
CA SER A 114 -28.28 13.83 -0.53
C SER A 114 -29.70 13.31 -0.79
N ARG A 115 -30.45 13.94 -1.69
CA ARG A 115 -31.79 13.50 -2.11
C ARG A 115 -31.76 12.43 -3.20
N GLN A 116 -30.59 12.16 -3.77
CA GLN A 116 -30.44 11.20 -4.86
C GLN A 116 -30.33 9.77 -4.34
N LYS A 117 -31.26 8.91 -4.79
CA LYS A 117 -31.28 7.49 -4.38
C LYS A 117 -30.04 6.71 -4.81
N TRP A 118 -29.38 7.15 -5.88
CA TRP A 118 -28.19 6.48 -6.41
C TRP A 118 -26.93 6.79 -5.61
N LEU A 119 -26.94 7.82 -4.75
CA LEU A 119 -25.80 8.15 -3.89
C LEU A 119 -25.42 6.98 -2.97
N ALA A 120 -26.40 6.19 -2.53
CA ALA A 120 -26.17 4.99 -1.70
C ALA A 120 -25.27 3.92 -2.33
N GLN A 121 -24.94 4.02 -3.62
CA GLN A 121 -23.96 3.16 -4.28
C GLN A 121 -22.51 3.53 -3.90
N TYR A 122 -22.32 4.75 -3.41
CA TYR A 122 -21.05 5.36 -3.02
C TYR A 122 -21.05 5.56 -1.51
N LEU A 123 -20.82 4.45 -0.78
CA LEU A 123 -20.98 4.40 0.69
C LEU A 123 -20.13 5.45 1.40
N ASP A 124 -18.86 5.57 1.01
CA ASP A 124 -17.89 6.50 1.58
C ASP A 124 -18.36 7.96 1.42
N GLU A 125 -18.69 8.38 0.20
CA GLU A 125 -19.22 9.73 -0.07
C GLU A 125 -20.58 9.99 0.58
N SER A 126 -21.46 8.98 0.57
CA SER A 126 -22.81 9.07 1.14
C SER A 126 -22.77 9.28 2.65
N ASP A 127 -21.96 8.49 3.36
CA ASP A 127 -21.83 8.56 4.82
C ASP A 127 -21.29 9.93 5.24
N MET A 128 -20.26 10.44 4.55
CA MET A 128 -19.70 11.76 4.80
C MET A 128 -20.71 12.89 4.57
N ILE A 129 -21.48 12.84 3.47
CA ILE A 129 -22.51 13.84 3.19
C ILE A 129 -23.58 13.86 4.28
N HIS A 130 -24.01 12.69 4.75
CA HIS A 130 -24.99 12.59 5.83
C HIS A 130 -24.45 13.09 7.17
N GLU A 131 -23.17 12.83 7.47
CA GLU A 131 -22.51 13.37 8.66
C GLU A 131 -22.48 14.91 8.63
N LEU A 132 -22.07 15.51 7.50
CA LEU A 132 -22.03 16.97 7.33
C LEU A 132 -23.41 17.63 7.50
N LEU A 133 -24.46 17.00 6.95
CA LEU A 133 -25.83 17.48 7.09
C LEU A 133 -26.32 17.41 8.54
N HIS A 134 -26.02 16.33 9.26
CA HIS A 134 -26.37 16.21 10.67
C HIS A 134 -25.68 17.26 11.54
N LEU A 135 -24.39 17.51 11.30
CA LEU A 135 -23.66 18.57 11.99
C LEU A 135 -24.26 19.96 11.73
N GLU A 136 -24.77 20.22 10.53
CA GLU A 136 -25.47 21.47 10.22
C GLU A 136 -26.80 21.60 10.97
N GLU A 137 -27.60 20.54 11.04
CA GLU A 137 -28.86 20.50 11.78
C GLU A 137 -28.63 20.75 13.29
N GLU A 138 -27.59 20.14 13.87
CA GLU A 138 -27.21 20.35 15.27
C GLU A 138 -26.82 21.82 15.51
N ASN A 139 -25.98 22.39 14.64
CA ASN A 139 -25.56 23.78 14.75
C ASN A 139 -26.74 24.77 14.64
N GLN A 140 -27.73 24.48 13.78
CA GLN A 140 -28.93 25.33 13.65
C GLN A 140 -29.89 25.21 14.84
N SER A 141 -29.89 24.07 15.54
CA SER A 141 -30.76 23.84 16.72
C SER A 141 -30.25 24.50 18.01
N GLN A 142 -28.98 24.91 18.03
CA GLN A 142 -28.32 25.52 19.20
C GLN A 142 -28.17 27.05 19.12
N GLY A 143 -28.56 27.68 18.00
CA GLY A 143 -28.57 29.14 17.80
C GLY A 143 -29.94 29.76 18.00
#